data_AF-A0A1F8BKU3-F1
#
_entry.id   AF-A0A1F8BKU3-F1
#
_cell.length_a   1.000
_cell.length_b   1.000
_cell.length_c   1.000
_cell.angle_alpha   90.00
_cell.angle_beta   90.00
_cell.angle_gamma   90.00
#
_symmetry.space_group_name_H-M   'P 1'
#
loop_
_entity.id
_entity.type
_entity.pdbx_description
1 polymer ?
#
loop_
_entity_poly.entity_id
_entity_poly.type
_entity_poly.pdbx_seq_one_letter_code
_entity_poly.pdbx_strand_id
1 'polypeptide(L)'
;MDEDAIKLRIQQKFPGLYPDKGLDLVAKKIQQFDTQLKLELEKFLETGEIPAREINGYTIDKLVKEHGMNELAAFLTMDWLIREPEKATESLHRGADKLVGWHKKGSA
;
A
#
# COMPACT_ATOMS: atom_id res chain seq x y z
N MET A 1 -2.31 9.53 15.30
CA MET A 1 -1.92 8.30 16.02
C MET A 1 -0.42 8.27 16.26
N ASP A 2 -0.04 7.69 17.41
CA ASP A 2 1.34 7.33 17.75
C ASP A 2 1.79 6.04 17.03
N GLU A 3 3.10 5.78 17.01
CA GLU A 3 3.70 4.62 16.35
C GLU A 3 3.18 3.28 16.89
N ASP A 4 3.07 3.15 18.22
CA ASP A 4 2.56 1.94 18.87
C ASP A 4 1.11 1.64 18.50
N ALA A 5 0.27 2.68 18.38
CA ALA A 5 -1.11 2.53 17.96
C ALA A 5 -1.19 2.02 16.52
N ILE A 6 -0.32 2.50 15.63
CA ILE A 6 -0.23 2.04 14.25
C ILE A 6 0.19 0.56 14.21
N LYS A 7 1.25 0.19 14.94
CA LYS A 7 1.73 -1.20 15.03
C LYS A 7 0.60 -2.14 15.47
N LEU A 8 -0.14 -1.75 16.52
CA LEU A 8 -1.24 -2.55 17.06
C LEU A 8 -2.37 -2.72 16.05
N ARG A 9 -2.80 -1.64 15.37
CA ARG A 9 -3.86 -1.73 14.35
C ARG A 9 -3.42 -2.56 13.13
N ILE A 10 -2.16 -2.44 12.70
CA ILE A 10 -1.61 -3.27 11.63
C ILE A 10 -1.64 -4.75 12.04
N GLN A 11 -1.18 -5.09 13.25
CA GLN A 11 -1.21 -6.47 13.73
C GLN A 11 -2.64 -7.02 13.87
N GLN A 12 -3.59 -6.20 14.30
CA GLN A 12 -5.00 -6.61 14.38
C GLN A 12 -5.61 -6.90 13.01
N LYS A 13 -5.33 -6.05 12.02
CA LYS A 13 -5.92 -6.16 10.68
C LYS A 13 -5.17 -7.16 9.78
N PHE A 14 -3.87 -7.30 9.99
CA PHE A 14 -2.96 -8.15 9.23
C PHE A 14 -2.09 -9.01 10.15
N PRO A 15 -2.68 -9.96 10.89
CA PRO A 15 -1.93 -10.80 11.82
C PRO A 15 -0.89 -11.65 11.08
N GLY A 16 0.37 -11.54 11.49
CA GLY A 16 1.48 -12.30 10.92
C GLY A 16 2.01 -11.80 9.57
N LEU A 17 1.52 -10.68 9.05
CA LEU A 17 1.99 -10.11 7.77
C LEU A 17 3.42 -9.54 7.88
N TYR A 18 3.75 -8.94 9.02
CA TYR A 18 5.06 -8.37 9.29
C TYR A 18 5.67 -8.93 10.57
N PRO A 19 6.98 -9.26 10.59
CA PRO A 19 7.70 -9.51 11.83
C PRO A 19 7.85 -8.21 12.64
N ASP A 20 8.14 -8.29 13.94
CA ASP A 20 8.25 -7.13 14.84
C ASP A 20 9.15 -6.00 14.30
N LYS A 21 10.30 -6.36 13.72
CA LYS A 21 11.20 -5.38 13.09
C LYS A 21 10.61 -4.72 11.84
N GLY A 22 9.78 -5.46 11.10
CA GLY A 22 9.05 -4.93 9.95
C GLY A 22 7.95 -3.94 10.36
N LEU A 23 7.24 -4.23 11.46
CA LEU A 23 6.23 -3.34 12.02
C LEU A 23 6.82 -2.00 12.45
N ASP A 24 7.99 -2.01 13.09
CA ASP A 24 8.71 -0.78 13.47
C ASP A 24 9.04 0.09 12.25
N LEU A 25 9.58 -0.52 11.20
CA LEU A 25 9.91 0.19 9.96
C LEU A 25 8.67 0.74 9.25
N VAL A 26 7.60 -0.05 9.16
CA VAL A 26 6.35 0.37 8.52
C VAL A 26 5.70 1.51 9.31
N ALA A 27 5.64 1.40 10.63
CA ALA A 27 5.06 2.45 11.48
C ALA A 27 5.85 3.76 11.39
N LYS A 28 7.20 3.70 11.35
CA LYS A 28 8.04 4.88 11.10
C LYS A 28 7.79 5.51 9.75
N LYS A 29 7.63 4.71 8.70
CA LYS A 29 7.29 5.22 7.36
C LYS A 29 5.92 5.90 7.35
N ILE A 30 4.92 5.30 7.98
CA ILE A 30 3.58 5.87 8.09
C ILE A 30 3.60 7.20 8.86
N GLN A 31 4.44 7.34 9.89
CA GLN A 31 4.61 8.62 10.59
C GLN A 31 5.12 9.73 9.67
N GLN A 32 5.87 9.37 8.63
CA GLN A 32 6.39 10.30 7.63
C GLN A 32 5.44 10.51 6.45
N PHE A 33 4.30 9.83 6.38
CA PHE A 33 3.35 10.02 5.28
C PHE A 33 2.90 11.48 5.17
N ASP A 34 2.48 11.83 3.96
CA ASP A 34 1.68 13.03 3.73
C ASP A 34 0.51 13.10 4.74
N THR A 35 0.25 14.29 5.27
CA THR A 35 -0.76 14.51 6.32
C THR A 35 -2.13 13.97 5.91
N GLN A 36 -2.54 14.17 4.65
CA GLN A 36 -3.83 13.69 4.17
C GLN A 36 -3.84 12.17 4.07
N LEU A 37 -2.78 11.57 3.51
CA LEU A 37 -2.69 10.12 3.36
C LEU A 37 -2.66 9.39 4.71
N LYS A 38 -2.00 9.99 5.70
CA LYS A 38 -1.97 9.47 7.06
C LYS A 38 -3.38 9.41 7.68
N LEU A 39 -4.16 10.50 7.57
CA LEU A 39 -5.54 10.53 8.06
C LEU A 39 -6.42 9.48 7.40
N GLU A 40 -6.24 9.26 6.10
CA GLU A 40 -6.97 8.23 5.35
C GLU A 40 -6.59 6.82 5.79
N LEU A 41 -5.30 6.56 6.01
CA LEU A 41 -4.83 5.28 6.54
C LEU A 41 -5.36 5.04 7.96
N GLU A 42 -5.35 6.06 8.82
CA GLU A 42 -5.88 5.97 10.18
C GLU A 42 -7.37 5.60 10.17
N LYS A 43 -8.16 6.25 9.30
CA LYS A 43 -9.57 5.89 9.08
C LYS A 43 -9.71 4.46 8.59
N PHE A 44 -8.94 4.06 7.58
CA PHE A 44 -8.96 2.69 7.06
C PHE A 44 -8.61 1.64 8.13
N LEU A 45 -7.65 1.93 9.00
CA LEU A 45 -7.27 1.06 10.12
C LEU A 45 -8.33 1.01 11.23
N GLU A 46 -9.30 1.94 11.24
CA GLU A 46 -10.39 1.99 12.20
C GLU A 46 -11.70 1.42 11.67
N THR A 47 -12.10 1.83 10.47
CA THR A 47 -13.38 1.46 9.88
C THR A 47 -13.25 0.32 8.88
N GLY A 48 -12.05 0.08 8.35
CA GLY A 48 -11.83 -0.80 7.20
C GLY A 48 -12.21 -0.18 5.86
N GLU A 49 -12.64 1.08 5.84
CA GLU A 49 -13.10 1.74 4.62
C GLU A 49 -11.93 2.18 3.73
N ILE A 50 -11.93 1.72 2.48
CA ILE A 50 -10.92 2.08 1.49
C ILE A 50 -11.22 3.49 0.98
N PRO A 51 -10.29 4.46 1.10
CA PRO A 51 -10.50 5.78 0.54
C PRO A 51 -10.56 5.70 -0.99
N ALA A 52 -11.51 6.41 -1.59
CA ALA A 52 -11.63 6.55 -3.05
C ALA A 52 -10.60 7.53 -3.65
N ARG A 53 -9.53 7.86 -2.91
CA ARG A 53 -8.53 8.81 -3.34
C ARG A 53 -7.73 8.25 -4.51
N GLU A 54 -7.58 9.08 -5.54
CA GLU A 54 -6.77 8.81 -6.71
C GLU A 54 -5.51 9.68 -6.70
N ILE A 55 -4.37 9.05 -6.96
CA ILE A 55 -3.06 9.71 -7.09
C ILE A 55 -2.41 9.19 -8.37
N ASN A 56 -2.17 10.09 -9.32
CA ASN A 56 -1.64 9.76 -10.66
C ASN A 56 -2.41 8.63 -11.37
N GLY A 57 -3.74 8.57 -11.23
CA GLY A 57 -4.58 7.54 -11.85
C GLY A 57 -4.67 6.21 -11.07
N TYR A 58 -3.96 6.08 -9.94
CA TYR A 58 -3.99 4.91 -9.08
C TYR A 58 -4.80 5.18 -7.81
N THR A 59 -5.62 4.20 -7.42
CA THR A 59 -6.35 4.18 -6.15
C THR A 59 -5.89 2.98 -5.33
N ILE A 60 -6.14 2.99 -4.02
CA ILE A 60 -5.84 1.84 -3.15
C ILE A 60 -6.50 0.57 -3.70
N ASP A 61 -7.77 0.64 -4.10
CA ASP A 61 -8.53 -0.47 -4.67
C ASP A 61 -7.89 -1.02 -5.96
N LYS A 62 -7.47 -0.14 -6.88
CA LYS A 62 -6.75 -0.54 -8.10
C LYS A 62 -5.43 -1.21 -7.78
N LEU A 63 -4.64 -0.65 -6.87
CA LEU A 63 -3.36 -1.22 -6.47
C LEU A 63 -3.51 -2.62 -5.86
N VAL A 64 -4.55 -2.82 -5.04
CA VAL A 64 -4.85 -4.12 -4.44
C VAL A 64 -5.29 -5.12 -5.51
N LYS A 65 -6.23 -4.75 -6.40
CA LYS A 65 -6.81 -5.65 -7.40
C LYS A 65 -5.87 -5.94 -8.57
N GLU A 66 -5.20 -4.93 -9.10
CA GLU A 66 -4.39 -5.04 -10.33
C GLU A 66 -2.96 -5.50 -10.03
N HIS A 67 -2.41 -5.16 -8.86
CA HIS A 67 -1.05 -5.55 -8.49
C HIS A 67 -0.99 -6.63 -7.40
N GLY A 68 -2.13 -7.13 -6.92
CA GLY A 68 -2.21 -8.19 -5.91
C GLY A 68 -1.58 -7.81 -4.57
N MET A 69 -1.54 -6.51 -4.27
CA MET A 69 -0.94 -5.98 -3.04
C MET A 69 -1.96 -5.96 -1.90
N ASN A 70 -1.51 -6.08 -0.65
CA ASN A 70 -2.37 -5.77 0.49
C ASN A 70 -2.58 -4.25 0.61
N GLU A 71 -3.65 -3.84 1.27
CA GLU A 71 -4.04 -2.44 1.38
C GLU A 71 -2.93 -1.58 2.01
N LEU A 72 -2.24 -2.09 3.03
CA LEU A 72 -1.07 -1.43 3.62
C LEU A 72 0.05 -1.15 2.61
N ALA A 73 0.33 -2.12 1.73
CA ALA A 73 1.31 -1.98 0.67
C ALA A 73 0.82 -0.96 -0.37
N ALA A 74 -0.47 -0.95 -0.69
CA ALA A 74 -1.06 0.07 -1.54
C ALA A 74 -0.92 1.47 -0.93
N PHE A 75 -1.15 1.66 0.36
CA PHE A 75 -0.93 2.95 1.05
C PHE A 75 0.54 3.39 1.01
N LEU A 76 1.49 2.47 1.19
CA LEU A 76 2.92 2.76 1.03
C LEU A 76 3.27 3.18 -0.41
N THR A 77 2.68 2.53 -1.40
CA THR A 77 2.83 2.91 -2.81
C THR A 77 2.20 4.27 -3.09
N MET A 78 1.06 4.60 -2.47
CA MET A 78 0.44 5.92 -2.61
C MET A 78 1.34 7.03 -2.05
N ASP A 79 1.97 6.83 -0.90
CA ASP A 79 2.98 7.77 -0.38
C ASP A 79 4.15 7.94 -1.37
N TRP A 80 4.60 6.83 -1.95
CA TRP A 80 5.65 6.87 -2.96
C TRP A 80 5.22 7.60 -4.24
N LEU A 81 3.98 7.42 -4.69
CA LEU A 81 3.39 8.15 -5.82
C LEU A 81 3.28 9.66 -5.55
N ILE A 82 3.02 10.08 -4.30
CA ILE A 82 3.01 11.48 -3.92
C ILE A 82 4.43 12.08 -4.00
N ARG A 83 5.42 11.35 -3.47
CA ARG A 83 6.80 11.83 -3.34
C ARG A 83 7.58 11.77 -4.66
N GLU A 84 7.44 10.67 -5.38
CA GLU A 84 8.21 10.35 -6.60
C GLU A 84 7.28 9.71 -7.65
N PRO A 85 6.33 10.49 -8.19
CA PRO A 85 5.28 9.98 -9.10
C PRO A 85 5.85 9.23 -10.31
N GLU A 86 6.90 9.74 -10.94
CA GLU A 86 7.50 9.14 -12.13
C GLU A 86 8.13 7.77 -11.84
N LYS A 87 8.92 7.66 -10.75
CA LYS A 87 9.59 6.41 -10.37
C LYS A 87 8.61 5.35 -9.89
N ALA A 88 7.60 5.77 -9.12
CA ALA A 88 6.58 4.88 -8.62
C ALA A 88 5.74 4.31 -9.78
N THR A 89 5.32 5.17 -10.72
CA THR A 89 4.58 4.74 -11.92
C THR A 89 5.41 3.79 -12.79
N GLU A 90 6.69 4.10 -13.03
CA GLU A 90 7.59 3.21 -13.77
C GLU A 90 7.72 1.84 -13.09
N SER A 91 7.84 1.83 -11.76
CA SER A 91 7.95 0.60 -10.97
C SER A 91 6.65 -0.22 -10.99
N LEU A 92 5.50 0.44 -10.93
CA LEU A 92 4.18 -0.20 -11.05
C LEU A 92 4.00 -0.83 -12.43
N HIS A 93 4.38 -0.12 -13.49
CA HIS A 93 4.33 -0.64 -14.86
C HIS A 93 5.24 -1.88 -15.02
N ARG A 94 6.47 -1.84 -14.51
CA ARG A 94 7.40 -2.99 -14.53
C ARG A 94 6.92 -4.16 -13.67
N GLY A 95 6.28 -3.89 -12.54
CA GLY A 95 5.73 -4.91 -11.65
C GLY A 95 4.52 -5.62 -12.25
N ALA A 96 3.62 -4.87 -12.89
CA ALA A 96 2.48 -5.42 -13.62
C ALA A 96 2.93 -6.28 -14.82
N ASP A 97 3.97 -5.85 -15.55
CA ASP A 97 4.53 -6.60 -16.68
C ASP A 97 4.96 -8.03 -16.28
N LYS A 98 5.52 -8.21 -15.08
CA LYS A 98 5.88 -9.54 -14.57
C LYS A 98 4.69 -10.43 -14.21
N LEU A 99 3.54 -9.85 -13.83
CA LEU A 99 2.32 -10.61 -13.55
C LEU A 99 1.61 -11.03 -14.86
N VAL A 100 1.63 -10.18 -15.90
CA VAL A 100 1.10 -10.53 -17.23
C VAL A 100 1.97 -11.59 -17.93
N GLY A 101 3.27 -11.64 -17.61
CA GLY A 101 4.20 -12.65 -18.11
C GLY A 101 3.96 -14.10 -17.63
N TRP A 102 3.10 -14.31 -16.63
CA TRP A 102 2.79 -15.67 -16.12
C TRP A 102 1.53 -16.31 -16.71
N HIS A 103 0.72 -15.53 -17.45
CA HIS A 103 -0.49 -16.04 -18.12
C HIS A 103 -0.34 -16.14 -19.65
N LYS A 104 0.88 -16.38 -20.15
CA LYS A 104 1.11 -16.77 -21.55
C LYS A 104 2.21 -17.84 -21.71
N LYS A 105 2.03 -18.98 -21.05
CA LYS A 105 2.56 -20.26 -21.53
C LYS A 105 1.47 -21.33 -21.44
N GLY A 106 0.69 -21.46 -22.50
CA GLY A 106 -0.22 -22.58 -22.66
C GLY A 106 -1.29 -22.33 -23.72
N SER A 107 -1.23 -23.10 -24.80
CA SER A 107 -2.16 -23.20 -25.94
C SER A 107 -1.94 -22.14 -27.02
N ALA A 108 -1.60 -22.47 -28.27
CA ALA A 108 -1.47 -23.74 -28.98
C ALA A 108 -0.39 -23.62 -30.07
#